data_AF-A0A383F0C0-F1
#
_entry.id   AF-A0A383F0C0-F1
#
_cell.length_a   1.000
_cell.length_b   1.000
_cell.length_c   1.000
_cell.angle_alpha   90.00
_cell.angle_beta   90.00
_cell.angle_gamma   90.00
#
_symmetry.space_group_name_H-M   'P 1'
#
loop_
_entity.id
_entity.type
_entity.pdbx_description
1 polymer ?
#
loop_
_entity_poly.entity_id
_entity_poly.type
_entity_poly.pdbx_seq_one_letter_code
_entity_poly.pdbx_strand_id
1 'polypeptide(L)'
;MSDIVYVGWDVGGWNCDKNSTSRDALVMLDSQGEILGFPWRGNLAHLINESDNQQAFLSGVFDLCELDYLQQQIVLAIDTPLAFSNSFRNLLNGVVSNTHVASHQNPYLFRYCERLLADRGFKALSAVKDMIGAQATKGMHLLA
;
A
#
# COMPACT_ATOMS: atom_id res chain seq x y z
N MET A 1 29.88 0.85 4.63
CA MET A 1 28.56 0.39 5.09
C MET A 1 27.71 0.26 3.84
N SER A 2 26.89 -0.77 3.70
CA SER A 2 25.91 -0.81 2.61
C SER A 2 24.89 0.30 2.86
N ASP A 3 24.76 1.26 1.94
CA ASP A 3 23.83 2.36 2.10
C ASP A 3 22.38 1.83 2.06
N ILE A 4 21.57 2.21 3.06
CA ILE A 4 20.15 1.83 3.12
C ILE A 4 19.40 2.67 2.09
N VAL A 5 18.52 2.03 1.31
CA VAL A 5 17.62 2.72 0.38
C VAL A 5 16.19 2.68 0.92
N TYR A 6 15.52 3.83 0.89
CA TYR A 6 14.12 3.97 1.30
C TYR A 6 13.25 4.07 0.06
N VAL A 7 12.32 3.14 -0.10
CA VAL A 7 11.38 3.10 -1.23
C VAL A 7 10.00 3.51 -0.72
N GLY A 8 9.48 4.62 -1.22
CA GLY A 8 8.09 5.03 -1.01
C GLY A 8 7.20 4.53 -2.14
N TRP A 9 6.08 3.90 -1.79
CA TRP A 9 5.10 3.39 -2.76
C TRP A 9 3.70 3.91 -2.44
N ASP A 10 3.17 4.77 -3.30
CA ASP A 10 1.74 5.10 -3.38
C ASP A 10 1.03 4.04 -4.22
N VAL A 11 0.13 3.28 -3.60
CA VAL A 11 -0.37 2.02 -4.18
C VAL A 11 -1.58 2.27 -5.07
N GLY A 12 -1.43 1.92 -6.35
CA GLY A 12 -2.52 1.88 -7.31
C GLY A 12 -3.30 0.56 -7.28
N GLY A 13 -4.54 0.58 -7.78
CA GLY A 13 -5.34 -0.64 -7.97
C GLY A 13 -4.71 -1.62 -8.99
N TRP A 14 -5.19 -2.87 -9.02
CA TRP A 14 -4.65 -3.93 -9.91
C TRP A 14 -4.60 -3.58 -11.40
N ASN A 15 -5.59 -2.83 -11.91
CA ASN A 15 -5.71 -2.45 -13.31
C ASN A 15 -5.59 -0.91 -13.49
N CYS A 16 -4.59 -0.32 -12.85
CA CYS A 16 -4.37 1.12 -12.82
C CYS A 16 -3.67 1.69 -14.08
N ASP A 17 -3.39 0.86 -15.07
CA ASP A 17 -2.79 1.23 -16.35
C ASP A 17 -3.67 2.19 -17.18
N LYS A 18 -5.00 2.05 -17.09
CA LYS A 18 -5.98 2.78 -17.91
C LYS A 18 -6.31 4.20 -17.43
N ASN A 19 -5.98 4.53 -16.19
CA ASN A 19 -6.23 5.86 -15.62
C ASN A 19 -4.90 6.55 -15.29
N SER A 20 -4.63 7.72 -15.86
CA SER A 20 -3.39 8.46 -15.60
C SER A 20 -3.33 9.10 -14.20
N THR A 21 -4.48 9.25 -13.53
CA THR A 21 -4.56 9.91 -12.22
C THR A 21 -4.50 8.94 -11.04
N SER A 22 -4.74 7.65 -11.26
CA SER A 22 -4.72 6.61 -10.22
C SER A 22 -3.83 5.47 -10.70
N ARG A 23 -2.56 5.50 -10.28
CA ARG A 23 -1.44 4.60 -10.67
C ARG A 23 -0.57 4.31 -9.47
N ASP A 24 0.17 3.21 -9.54
CA ASP A 24 1.30 3.01 -8.64
C ASP A 24 2.32 4.14 -8.87
N ALA A 25 2.87 4.69 -7.79
CA ALA A 25 3.99 5.63 -7.86
C ALA A 25 5.11 5.21 -6.91
N LEU A 26 6.34 5.25 -7.39
CA LEU A 26 7.54 4.88 -6.64
C LEU A 26 8.51 6.05 -6.57
N VAL A 27 9.11 6.25 -5.40
CA VAL A 27 10.25 7.16 -5.18
C VAL A 27 11.28 6.43 -4.34
N MET A 28 12.55 6.54 -4.69
CA MET A 28 13.66 6.02 -3.89
C MET A 28 14.46 7.16 -3.29
N LEU A 29 14.83 7.02 -2.02
CA LEU A 29 15.65 7.99 -1.29
C LEU A 29 16.89 7.31 -0.70
N ASP A 30 17.97 8.06 -0.60
CA ASP A 30 19.14 7.69 0.20
C ASP A 30 18.93 7.97 1.70
N SER A 31 19.97 7.75 2.51
CA SER A 31 19.94 7.99 3.94
C SER A 31 19.88 9.47 4.36
N GLN A 32 20.11 10.38 3.42
CA GLN A 32 20.04 11.83 3.59
C GLN A 32 18.65 12.36 3.19
N GLY A 33 17.83 11.52 2.56
CA GLY A 33 16.51 11.88 2.05
C GLY A 33 16.55 12.47 0.63
N GLU A 34 17.67 12.34 -0.07
CA GLU A 34 17.81 12.78 -1.46
C GLU A 34 17.25 11.72 -2.41
N ILE A 35 16.62 12.17 -3.49
CA ILE A 35 16.03 11.26 -4.49
C ILE A 35 17.13 10.53 -5.26
N LEU A 36 17.00 9.20 -5.33
CA LEU A 36 17.81 8.33 -6.16
C LEU A 36 17.07 7.99 -7.47
N GLY A 37 17.79 8.01 -8.58
CA GLY A 37 17.24 7.66 -9.89
C GLY A 37 16.08 8.57 -10.29
N PHE A 38 15.05 7.98 -10.89
CA PHE A 38 13.85 8.70 -11.31
C PHE A 38 12.57 8.17 -10.64
N PRO A 39 11.71 9.06 -10.12
CA PRO A 39 10.37 8.68 -9.70
C PRO A 39 9.61 7.99 -10.82
N TRP A 40 8.98 6.87 -10.51
CA TRP A 40 8.26 6.06 -11.49
C TRP A 40 6.76 6.11 -11.26
N ARG A 41 5.96 6.07 -12.34
CA ARG A 41 4.49 5.88 -12.27
C ARG A 41 4.01 4.86 -13.29
N GLY A 42 3.22 3.88 -12.85
CA GLY A 42 2.70 2.85 -13.73
C GLY A 42 1.80 1.86 -13.01
N ASN A 43 1.89 0.58 -13.38
CA ASN A 43 1.15 -0.50 -12.73
C ASN A 43 2.12 -1.63 -12.33
N LEU A 44 2.31 -1.85 -11.02
CA LEU A 44 3.18 -2.89 -10.48
C LEU A 44 2.57 -4.28 -10.52
N ALA A 45 1.29 -4.43 -10.90
CA ALA A 45 0.63 -5.74 -10.91
C ALA A 45 1.39 -6.81 -11.70
N HIS A 46 1.99 -6.43 -12.83
CA HIS A 46 2.79 -7.35 -13.65
C HIS A 46 4.05 -7.79 -12.92
N LEU A 47 4.85 -6.83 -12.45
CA LEU A 47 6.09 -7.11 -11.72
C LEU A 47 5.84 -7.95 -10.47
N ILE A 48 4.76 -7.67 -9.72
CA ILE A 48 4.37 -8.44 -8.53
C ILE A 48 4.06 -9.89 -8.90
N ASN A 49 3.28 -10.14 -9.96
CA ASN A 49 2.85 -11.49 -10.32
C ASN A 49 3.95 -12.33 -10.99
N GLU A 50 4.92 -11.70 -11.64
CA GLU A 50 6.01 -12.39 -12.34
C GLU A 50 7.27 -12.58 -11.50
N SER A 51 7.36 -11.91 -10.35
CA SER A 51 8.52 -12.04 -9.47
C SER A 51 8.42 -13.31 -8.64
N ASP A 52 9.26 -14.30 -8.95
CA ASP A 52 9.30 -15.57 -8.21
C ASP A 52 9.79 -15.43 -6.76
N ASN A 53 10.49 -14.33 -6.45
CA ASN A 53 11.07 -14.08 -5.14
C ASN A 53 11.31 -12.58 -4.90
N GLN A 54 11.66 -12.25 -3.65
CA GLN A 54 11.95 -10.88 -3.23
C GLN A 54 13.09 -10.22 -4.03
N GLN A 55 14.14 -10.96 -4.40
CA GLN A 55 15.25 -10.38 -5.15
C GLN A 55 14.84 -9.99 -6.57
N ALA A 56 14.06 -10.83 -7.25
CA ALA A 56 13.51 -10.52 -8.57
C ALA A 56 12.60 -9.29 -8.53
N PHE A 57 11.72 -9.22 -7.53
CA PHE A 57 10.84 -8.07 -7.31
C PHE A 57 11.63 -6.78 -7.08
N LEU A 58 12.60 -6.80 -6.17
CA LEU A 58 13.40 -5.61 -5.85
C LEU A 58 14.26 -5.17 -7.04
N SER A 59 14.86 -6.11 -7.78
CA SER A 59 15.58 -5.78 -9.01
C SER A 59 14.69 -5.05 -10.00
N GLY A 60 13.48 -5.58 -10.27
CA GLY A 60 12.55 -4.92 -11.18
C GLY A 60 12.08 -3.55 -10.67
N VAL A 61 11.89 -3.39 -9.36
CA VAL A 61 11.54 -2.08 -8.76
C VAL A 61 12.67 -1.06 -8.96
N PHE A 62 13.93 -1.48 -8.82
CA PHE A 62 15.10 -0.64 -9.10
C PHE A 62 15.21 -0.28 -10.59
N ASP A 63 15.00 -1.24 -11.48
CA ASP A 63 15.00 -1.03 -12.93
C ASP A 63 13.94 0.02 -13.34
N LEU A 64 12.74 -0.03 -12.74
CA LEU A 64 11.68 0.95 -13.00
C LEU A 64 12.07 2.39 -12.60
N CYS A 65 12.96 2.53 -11.62
CA CYS A 65 13.51 3.82 -11.17
C CYS A 65 14.88 4.16 -11.81
N GLU A 66 15.31 3.40 -12.83
CA GLU A 66 16.59 3.55 -13.54
C GLU A 66 17.82 3.44 -12.61
N LEU A 67 17.79 2.46 -11.70
CA LEU A 67 18.87 2.17 -10.77
C LEU A 67 19.26 0.69 -10.81
N ASP A 68 20.50 0.38 -10.41
CA ASP A 68 20.95 -0.99 -10.23
C ASP A 68 20.66 -1.47 -8.80
N TYR A 69 20.05 -2.65 -8.66
CA TYR A 69 19.91 -3.31 -7.37
C TYR A 69 21.18 -4.07 -6.98
N LEU A 70 21.92 -3.58 -5.98
CA LEU A 70 23.19 -4.15 -5.53
C LEU A 70 23.06 -4.95 -4.22
N GLN A 71 21.87 -5.52 -3.97
CA GLN A 71 21.55 -6.28 -2.74
C GLN A 71 21.73 -5.47 -1.44
N GLN A 72 21.62 -4.14 -1.52
CA GLN A 72 21.59 -3.28 -0.34
C GLN A 72 20.34 -3.52 0.52
N GLN A 73 20.42 -3.10 1.79
CA GLN A 73 19.27 -3.08 2.69
C GLN A 73 18.23 -2.07 2.20
N ILE A 74 16.96 -2.48 2.20
CA ILE A 74 15.84 -1.66 1.72
C ILE A 74 14.77 -1.52 2.80
N VAL A 75 14.22 -0.32 2.92
CA VAL A 75 13.01 -0.03 3.69
C VAL A 75 11.91 0.36 2.71
N LEU A 76 10.89 -0.49 2.59
CA LEU A 76 9.72 -0.23 1.73
C LEU A 76 8.58 0.36 2.56
N ALA A 77 8.23 1.61 2.31
CA ALA A 77 7.05 2.29 2.84
C ALA A 77 5.88 2.12 1.86
N ILE A 78 4.79 1.49 2.32
CA ILE A 78 3.63 1.14 1.50
C ILE A 78 2.43 1.99 1.93
N ASP A 79 1.92 2.83 1.04
CA ASP A 79 0.75 3.67 1.29
C ASP A 79 -0.55 2.97 0.84
N THR A 80 -0.98 1.99 1.63
CA THR A 80 -2.29 1.36 1.49
C THR A 80 -2.68 0.65 2.78
N PRO A 81 -3.98 0.39 3.03
CA PRO A 81 -4.38 -0.51 4.11
C PRO A 81 -3.83 -1.92 3.90
N LEU A 82 -2.97 -2.38 4.82
CA LEU A 82 -2.42 -3.75 4.83
C LEU A 82 -3.25 -4.74 5.67
N ALA A 83 -4.38 -4.28 6.20
CA ALA A 83 -5.30 -5.10 6.97
C ALA A 83 -6.69 -4.47 7.02
N PHE A 84 -7.71 -5.32 7.09
CA PHE A 84 -9.09 -4.93 7.33
C PHE A 84 -9.48 -5.05 8.81
N SER A 85 -10.56 -4.36 9.20
CA SER A 85 -11.05 -4.38 10.58
C SER A 85 -11.47 -5.79 11.03
N ASN A 86 -11.34 -6.07 12.33
CA ASN A 86 -11.79 -7.35 12.90
C ASN A 86 -13.29 -7.60 12.63
N SER A 87 -14.12 -6.57 12.71
CA SER A 87 -15.54 -6.70 12.40
C SER A 87 -15.78 -7.08 10.94
N PHE A 88 -15.01 -6.55 9.98
CA PHE A 88 -15.12 -6.98 8.58
C PHE A 88 -14.67 -8.43 8.41
N ARG A 89 -13.56 -8.83 9.03
CA ARG A 89 -13.09 -10.23 9.02
C ARG A 89 -14.12 -11.19 9.62
N ASN A 90 -14.75 -10.79 10.73
CA ASN A 90 -15.79 -11.56 11.41
C ASN A 90 -17.06 -11.69 10.56
N LEU A 91 -17.42 -10.63 9.81
CA LEU A 91 -18.55 -10.67 8.88
C LEU A 91 -18.37 -11.75 7.81
N LEU A 92 -17.14 -11.95 7.31
CA LEU A 92 -16.84 -13.04 6.36
C LEU A 92 -17.09 -14.44 6.95
N ASN A 93 -17.09 -14.55 8.29
CA ASN A 93 -17.44 -15.76 9.03
C ASN A 93 -18.92 -15.77 9.50
N GLY A 94 -19.75 -14.87 9.01
CA GLY A 94 -21.18 -14.77 9.35
C GLY A 94 -21.48 -14.04 10.66
N VAL A 95 -20.50 -13.43 11.33
CA VAL A 95 -20.69 -12.69 12.59
C VAL A 95 -20.91 -11.21 12.28
N VAL A 96 -22.12 -10.71 12.59
CA VAL A 96 -22.54 -9.33 12.29
C VAL A 96 -22.26 -8.36 13.45
N SER A 97 -21.95 -7.11 13.11
CA SER A 97 -21.79 -5.96 14.01
C SER A 97 -22.94 -4.95 13.80
N ASN A 98 -23.25 -4.16 14.84
CA ASN A 98 -24.22 -3.07 14.73
C ASN A 98 -23.68 -1.95 13.80
N THR A 99 -24.49 -1.55 12.82
CA THR A 99 -24.17 -0.50 11.85
C THR A 99 -25.03 0.76 12.01
N HIS A 100 -25.95 0.81 12.98
CA HIS A 100 -26.73 1.99 13.33
C HIS A 100 -25.89 3.02 14.11
N VAL A 101 -24.84 3.52 13.47
CA VAL A 101 -23.84 4.45 14.01
C VAL A 101 -23.47 5.50 12.97
N ALA A 102 -22.76 6.56 13.38
CA ALA A 102 -22.21 7.50 12.42
C ALA A 102 -21.22 6.82 11.45
N SER A 103 -21.07 7.35 10.24
CA SER A 103 -20.20 6.74 9.22
C SER A 103 -18.79 6.43 9.74
N HIS A 104 -18.14 7.41 10.40
CA HIS A 104 -16.80 7.25 10.98
C HIS A 104 -16.70 6.22 12.11
N GLN A 105 -17.83 5.83 12.71
CA GLN A 105 -17.92 4.80 13.73
C GLN A 105 -18.26 3.42 13.15
N ASN A 106 -18.56 3.33 11.85
CA ASN A 106 -18.94 2.07 11.24
C ASN A 106 -17.78 1.06 11.35
N PRO A 107 -18.01 -0.09 12.02
CA PRO A 107 -16.95 -1.03 12.36
C PRO A 107 -16.35 -1.73 11.13
N TYR A 108 -17.03 -1.72 9.99
CA TYR A 108 -16.56 -2.33 8.74
C TYR A 108 -15.74 -1.36 7.88
N LEU A 109 -16.02 -0.05 7.95
CA LEU A 109 -15.49 0.92 6.99
C LEU A 109 -14.14 1.49 7.38
N PHE A 110 -13.80 1.50 8.67
CA PHE A 110 -12.61 2.18 9.19
C PHE A 110 -11.76 1.24 10.04
N ARG A 111 -10.43 1.36 9.93
CA ARG A 111 -9.47 0.68 10.81
C ARG A 111 -9.51 1.29 12.21
N TYR A 112 -8.94 0.59 13.19
CA TYR A 112 -8.93 1.04 14.59
C TYR A 112 -8.34 2.45 14.75
N CYS A 113 -7.19 2.73 14.11
CA CYS A 113 -6.55 4.05 14.19
C CYS A 113 -7.41 5.17 13.60
N GLU A 114 -8.08 4.94 12.46
CA GLU A 114 -8.98 5.92 11.85
C GLU A 114 -10.17 6.26 12.77
N ARG A 115 -10.75 5.24 13.43
CA ARG A 115 -11.84 5.46 14.39
C ARG A 115 -11.36 6.24 15.62
N LEU A 116 -10.17 5.90 16.15
CA LEU A 116 -9.56 6.66 17.24
C LEU A 116 -9.29 8.12 16.89
N LEU A 117 -8.84 8.40 15.67
CA LEU A 117 -8.66 9.76 15.17
C LEU A 117 -10.00 10.49 15.07
N ALA A 118 -11.04 9.81 14.57
CA ALA A 118 -12.40 10.34 14.51
C ALA A 118 -12.97 10.71 15.87
N ASP A 119 -12.78 9.85 16.88
CA ASP A 119 -13.23 10.10 18.25
C ASP A 119 -12.52 11.31 18.89
N ARG A 120 -11.34 11.70 18.37
CA ARG A 120 -10.59 12.89 18.78
C ARG A 120 -10.93 14.14 17.96
N GLY A 121 -11.92 14.06 17.07
CA GLY A 121 -12.37 15.17 16.22
C GLY A 121 -11.60 15.33 14.91
N PHE A 122 -10.68 14.41 14.57
CA PHE A 122 -10.06 14.39 13.25
C PHE A 122 -10.99 13.74 12.22
N LYS A 123 -10.97 14.22 10.98
CA LYS A 123 -11.73 13.57 9.92
C LYS A 123 -11.08 12.22 9.59
N ALA A 124 -11.83 11.13 9.63
CA ALA A 124 -11.36 9.85 9.09
C ALA A 124 -11.24 9.97 7.56
N LEU A 125 -10.04 9.75 7.03
CA LEU A 125 -9.72 10.00 5.61
C LEU A 125 -9.66 8.70 4.81
N SER A 126 -9.39 7.57 5.46
CA SER A 126 -9.10 6.31 4.78
C SER A 126 -10.14 5.24 5.08
N ALA A 127 -11.37 5.47 4.60
CA ALA A 127 -12.38 4.41 4.56
C ALA A 127 -11.87 3.27 3.66
N VAL A 128 -11.80 2.05 4.18
CA VAL A 128 -11.25 0.91 3.42
C VAL A 128 -12.21 0.39 2.35
N LYS A 129 -13.48 0.81 2.38
CA LYS A 129 -14.57 0.26 1.55
C LYS A 129 -14.26 0.28 0.04
N ASP A 130 -13.65 1.36 -0.45
CA ASP A 130 -13.35 1.55 -1.87
C ASP A 130 -12.01 0.90 -2.26
N MET A 131 -11.27 0.40 -1.26
CA MET A 131 -9.95 -0.22 -1.42
C MET A 131 -10.00 -1.75 -1.34
N ILE A 132 -11.14 -2.33 -0.90
CA ILE A 132 -11.35 -3.78 -0.88
C ILE A 132 -11.28 -4.32 -2.31
N GLY A 133 -10.39 -5.29 -2.57
CA GLY A 133 -10.16 -5.83 -3.90
C GLY A 133 -9.37 -4.92 -4.85
N ALA A 134 -8.89 -3.76 -4.37
CA ALA A 134 -8.08 -2.82 -5.13
C ALA A 134 -6.69 -2.66 -4.47
N GLN A 135 -6.22 -1.43 -4.22
CA GLN A 135 -4.87 -1.15 -3.70
C GLN A 135 -4.57 -1.85 -2.38
N ALA A 136 -5.55 -2.06 -1.50
CA ALA A 136 -5.33 -2.77 -0.24
C ALA A 136 -4.93 -4.22 -0.50
N THR A 137 -5.65 -4.91 -1.38
CA THR A 137 -5.33 -6.30 -1.72
C THR A 137 -4.02 -6.44 -2.49
N LYS A 138 -3.63 -5.43 -3.30
CA LYS A 138 -2.32 -5.43 -3.96
C LYS A 138 -1.18 -5.34 -2.95
N GLY A 139 -1.25 -4.39 -2.01
CA GLY A 139 -0.24 -4.28 -0.96
C GLY A 139 -0.19 -5.50 -0.04
N MET A 140 -1.35 -6.06 0.32
CA MET A 140 -1.41 -7.31 1.10
C MET A 140 -0.83 -8.50 0.34
N HIS A 141 -1.09 -8.62 -0.96
CA HIS A 141 -0.59 -9.71 -1.79
C HIS A 141 0.94 -9.67 -1.92
N LEU A 142 1.55 -8.48 -2.06
CA LEU A 142 3.00 -8.34 -2.08
C LEU A 142 3.68 -8.90 -0.81
N LEU A 143 3.00 -8.83 0.33
CA LEU A 143 3.54 -9.22 1.64
C LEU A 143 3.23 -10.67 2.06
N ALA A 144 2.36 -11.37 1.34
CA ALA A 144 1.85 -12.69 1.71
C ALA A 144 2.81 -13.80 1.27
#